data_AF-A0A847VL30-F1
#
_entry.id   AF-A0A847VL30-F1
#
_cell.length_a   1.000
_cell.length_b   1.000
_cell.length_c   1.000
_cell.angle_alpha   90.00
_cell.angle_beta   90.00
_cell.angle_gamma   90.00
#
_symmetry.space_group_name_H-M   'P 1'
#
loop_
_entity.id
_entity.type
_entity.pdbx_description
1 polymer ?
#
loop_
_entity_poly.entity_id
_entity_poly.type
_entity_poly.pdbx_seq_one_letter_code
_entity_poly.pdbx_strand_id
1 'polypeptide(L)'
;CWEEGVLRTVADANVGSIFGWGFAPFHGGVLQFVNAMGTRAFVARARALAQRHGARFEPAAVLVKMAETDATFADREAARP
;
A
#
# COMPACT_ATOMS: atom_id res chain seq x y z
N CYS A 1 5.27 -7.51 3.94
CA CYS A 1 6.40 -6.57 4.10
C CYS A 1 6.17 -5.42 5.09
N TRP A 2 5.19 -4.53 4.90
CA TRP A 2 4.97 -3.38 5.81
C TRP A 2 4.52 -3.82 7.22
N GLU A 3 3.48 -4.64 7.29
CA GLU A 3 2.95 -5.18 8.56
C GLU A 3 3.98 -6.05 9.30
N GLU A 4 4.76 -6.83 8.55
CA GLU A 4 5.84 -7.68 9.06
C GLU A 4 7.09 -6.90 9.53
N GLY A 5 7.16 -5.58 9.31
CA GLY A 5 8.32 -4.77 9.71
C GLY A 5 9.57 -4.96 8.84
N VAL A 6 9.44 -5.60 7.67
CA VAL A 6 10.52 -5.71 6.67
C VAL A 6 10.81 -4.33 6.06
N LEU A 7 9.75 -3.59 5.73
CA LEU A 7 9.86 -2.17 5.38
C LEU A 7 9.88 -1.35 6.68
N ARG A 8 10.91 -0.53 6.87
CA ARG A 8 11.09 0.26 8.09
C ARG A 8 10.45 1.64 8.00
N THR A 9 10.43 2.23 6.81
CA THR A 9 9.83 3.54 6.54
C THR A 9 9.01 3.52 5.23
N VAL A 10 8.07 4.45 5.12
CA VAL A 10 7.30 4.70 3.89
C VAL A 10 8.24 5.12 2.76
N ALA A 11 9.29 5.89 3.10
CA ALA A 11 10.33 6.28 2.16
C ALA A 11 11.06 5.06 1.57
N ASP A 12 11.48 4.10 2.41
CA ASP A 12 12.16 2.86 1.96
C ASP A 12 11.33 2.11 0.91
N ALA A 13 10.02 2.00 1.14
CA ALA A 13 9.11 1.32 0.23
C ALA A 13 8.99 2.05 -1.11
N ASN A 14 8.81 3.37 -1.08
CA ASN A 14 8.58 4.17 -2.28
C ASN A 14 9.85 4.31 -3.11
N VAL A 15 10.96 4.73 -2.50
CA VAL A 15 12.26 4.86 -3.15
C VAL A 15 12.72 3.51 -3.67
N GLY A 16 12.62 2.45 -2.85
CA GLY A 16 12.97 1.09 -3.25
C GLY A 16 12.16 0.59 -4.44
N SER A 17 10.86 0.88 -4.50
CA SER A 17 10.04 0.47 -5.65
C SER A 17 10.38 1.22 -6.94
N ILE A 18 10.70 2.51 -6.86
CA ILE A 18 11.06 3.33 -8.02
C ILE A 18 12.42 2.89 -8.57
N PHE A 19 13.44 2.86 -7.73
CA PHE A 19 14.81 2.59 -8.18
C PHE A 19 15.15 1.10 -8.27
N GLY A 20 14.41 0.22 -7.60
CA GLY A 20 14.66 -1.22 -7.59
C GLY A 20 14.11 -1.94 -8.82
N TRP A 21 12.82 -1.75 -9.13
CA TRP A 21 12.16 -2.43 -10.27
C TRP A 21 11.51 -1.48 -11.27
N GLY A 22 11.76 -0.16 -11.17
CA GLY A 22 11.26 0.82 -12.12
C GLY A 22 9.78 1.17 -11.96
N PHE A 23 9.24 1.19 -10.73
CA PHE A 23 7.87 1.65 -10.52
C PHE A 23 7.70 3.09 -11.02
N ALA A 24 6.54 3.38 -11.62
CA ALA A 24 6.22 4.67 -12.23
C ALA A 24 6.49 5.85 -11.26
N PRO A 25 7.52 6.69 -11.52
CA PRO A 25 7.95 7.71 -10.56
C PRO A 25 6.91 8.80 -10.30
N PHE A 26 6.07 9.12 -11.30
CA PHE A 26 5.01 10.13 -11.17
C PHE A 26 3.88 9.72 -10.22
N HIS A 27 3.82 8.45 -9.79
CA HIS A 27 2.94 7.98 -8.73
C HIS A 27 3.56 8.07 -7.32
N GLY A 28 4.80 8.52 -7.19
CA GLY A 28 5.48 8.69 -5.90
C GLY A 28 5.91 7.38 -5.22
N GLY A 29 5.83 6.24 -5.92
CA GLY A 29 6.16 4.91 -5.39
C GLY A 29 4.93 4.10 -4.97
N VAL A 30 5.14 2.85 -4.57
CA VAL A 30 4.04 1.89 -4.35
C VAL A 30 3.09 2.25 -3.20
N LEU A 31 3.59 2.75 -2.08
CA LEU A 31 2.71 3.12 -0.96
C LEU A 31 2.00 4.45 -1.24
N GLN A 32 2.66 5.39 -1.92
CA GLN A 32 2.00 6.62 -2.37
C GLN A 32 0.93 6.36 -3.41
N PHE A 33 1.14 5.38 -4.30
CA PHE A 33 0.11 4.96 -5.24
C PHE A 33 -1.15 4.45 -4.54
N VAL A 34 -1.00 3.66 -3.46
CA VAL A 34 -2.14 3.21 -2.66
C VAL A 34 -2.80 4.39 -1.93
N ASN A 35 -2.02 5.29 -1.35
CA ASN A 35 -2.55 6.49 -0.67
C ASN A 35 -3.33 7.39 -1.64
N ALA A 36 -2.81 7.62 -2.85
CA ALA A 36 -3.46 8.45 -3.87
C ALA A 36 -4.75 7.81 -4.40
N MET A 37 -4.80 6.48 -4.49
CA MET A 37 -6.03 5.75 -4.84
C MET A 37 -7.06 5.76 -3.70
N GLY A 38 -6.59 5.79 -2.46
CA GLY A 38 -7.39 5.56 -1.25
C GLY A 38 -7.52 4.07 -0.93
N THR A 39 -7.40 3.72 0.36
CA THR A 39 -7.34 2.32 0.80
C THR A 39 -8.63 1.55 0.53
N ARG A 40 -9.80 2.21 0.65
CA ARG A 40 -11.11 1.61 0.29
C ARG A 40 -11.19 1.23 -1.18
N ALA A 41 -10.84 2.16 -2.07
CA ALA A 41 -10.87 1.92 -3.51
C ALA A 41 -9.85 0.85 -3.92
N PHE A 42 -8.65 0.88 -3.32
CA PHE A 42 -7.62 -0.13 -3.57
C PHE A 42 -8.07 -1.53 -3.14
N VAL A 43 -8.64 -1.68 -1.94
CA VAL A 43 -9.19 -2.96 -1.45
C VAL A 43 -10.31 -3.46 -2.36
N ALA A 44 -11.25 -2.60 -2.76
CA ALA A 44 -12.30 -2.97 -3.69
C ALA A 44 -11.74 -3.46 -5.03
N ARG A 45 -10.72 -2.77 -5.57
CA ARG A 45 -10.05 -3.15 -6.81
C ARG A 45 -9.32 -4.48 -6.68
N ALA A 46 -8.61 -4.70 -5.58
CA ALA A 46 -7.92 -5.96 -5.29
C ALA A 46 -8.89 -7.14 -5.22
N ARG A 47 -10.02 -7.00 -4.51
CA ARG A 47 -11.08 -8.03 -4.46
C ARG A 47 -11.69 -8.33 -5.82
N ALA A 48 -11.92 -7.30 -6.65
CA ALA A 48 -12.39 -7.49 -8.02
C ALA A 48 -11.39 -8.28 -8.87
N LEU A 49 -10.08 -8.11 -8.65
CA LEU A 49 -9.05 -8.93 -9.29
C LEU A 49 -9.00 -10.34 -8.71
N ALA A 50 -9.17 -10.51 -7.40
CA ALA A 50 -9.20 -11.81 -6.75
C ALA A 50 -10.34 -12.70 -7.25
N GLN A 51 -11.52 -12.12 -7.46
CA GLN A 51 -12.65 -12.82 -8.06
C GLN A 51 -12.37 -13.32 -9.48
N ARG A 52 -11.57 -12.58 -10.26
CA ARG A 52 -11.29 -12.89 -11.68
C ARG A 52 -10.06 -13.77 -11.88
N HIS A 53 -9.08 -13.64 -11.01
CA HIS A 53 -7.73 -14.19 -11.21
C HIS A 53 -7.22 -15.03 -10.02
N GLY A 54 -8.06 -15.23 -9.00
CA GLY A 54 -7.80 -16.10 -7.85
C GLY A 54 -7.19 -15.40 -6.64
N ALA A 55 -7.01 -16.17 -5.58
CA ALA A 55 -6.67 -15.69 -4.24
C ALA A 55 -5.35 -14.90 -4.12
N ARG A 56 -4.46 -14.98 -5.11
CA ARG A 56 -3.21 -14.20 -5.13
C ARG A 56 -3.43 -12.68 -5.12
N PHE A 57 -4.61 -12.22 -5.53
CA PHE A 57 -4.99 -10.81 -5.51
C PHE A 57 -5.80 -10.39 -4.28
N GLU A 58 -6.02 -11.29 -3.30
CA GLU A 58 -6.68 -10.89 -2.05
C GLU A 58 -5.85 -9.80 -1.35
N PRO A 59 -6.49 -8.68 -0.94
CA PRO A 59 -5.79 -7.62 -0.23
C PRO A 59 -5.24 -8.12 1.11
N ALA A 60 -4.06 -7.64 1.48
CA ALA A 60 -3.46 -7.93 2.78
C ALA A 60 -4.36 -7.46 3.93
N ALA A 61 -4.33 -8.17 5.07
CA ALA A 61 -5.16 -7.85 6.24
C ALA A 61 -4.98 -6.40 6.72
N VAL A 62 -3.74 -5.90 6.75
CA VAL A 62 -3.45 -4.49 7.08
C VAL A 62 -4.20 -3.50 6.18
N LEU A 63 -4.30 -3.75 4.87
CA LEU A 63 -5.02 -2.89 3.93
C LEU A 63 -6.53 -2.93 4.18
N VAL A 64 -7.07 -4.12 4.47
CA VAL A 64 -8.49 -4.28 4.80
C VAL A 64 -8.83 -3.50 6.07
N LYS A 65 -8.00 -3.62 7.12
CA LYS A 65 -8.18 -2.87 8.37
C LYS A 65 -8.06 -1.35 8.15
N MET A 66 -7.09 -0.90 7.35
CA MET A 66 -6.95 0.52 7.03
C MET A 66 -8.14 1.07 6.24
N ALA A 67 -8.75 0.26 5.36
CA ALA A 67 -9.90 0.66 4.59
C ALA A 67 -11.17 0.90 5.44
N GLU A 68 -11.27 0.26 6.61
CA GLU A 68 -12.39 0.51 7.55
C GLU A 68 -12.42 1.98 7.99
N THR A 69 -11.25 2.53 8.30
CA THR A 69 -11.08 3.92 8.78
C THR A 69 -10.62 4.90 7.70
N ASP A 70 -10.48 4.46 6.46
CA ASP A 70 -9.92 5.26 5.35
C ASP A 70 -8.51 5.82 5.64
N ALA A 71 -7.71 5.04 6.37
CA ALA A 71 -6.36 5.43 6.76
C ALA A 71 -5.39 5.35 5.57
N THR A 72 -4.29 6.10 5.67
CA THR A 72 -3.18 6.13 4.71
C THR A 72 -1.89 5.57 5.32
N PHE A 73 -0.96 5.13 4.48
CA PHE A 73 0.39 4.77 4.93
C PHE A 73 1.17 6.03 5.30
N ALA A 74 1.62 6.08 6.54
CA ALA A 74 2.50 7.11 7.08
C ALA A 74 3.54 6.46 8.00
N ASP A 75 4.70 7.10 8.16
CA ASP A 75 5.71 6.64 9.10
C ASP A 75 5.17 6.70 10.54
N ARG A 76 5.45 5.65 11.32
CA ARG A 76 4.99 5.54 12.71
C ARG A 76 5.53 6.66 13.61
N GLU A 77 6.61 7.34 13.19
CA GLU A 77 7.19 8.49 13.88
C GLU A 77 6.46 9.81 13.56
N ALA A 78 5.92 9.96 12.35
CA ALA A 78 5.14 11.12 11.92
C ALA A 78 3.71 11.14 12.50
N ALA A 79 3.29 10.05 13.15
CA ALA A 79 2.01 9.92 13.85
C ALA A 79 2.06 10.31 15.35
N ARG A 80 3.21 10.80 15.83
CA ARG A 80 3.36 11.35 17.19
C ARG A 80 3.01 12.85 17.17
N PRO A 81 2.15 13.34 18.07
CA PRO A 81 1.75 14.76 18.11
C PRO A 81 2.93 15.69 18.38
#